data_AF-A0A2Z6LNZ3-F1
#
_entry.id   AF-A0A2Z6LNZ3-F1
#
_cell.length_a   1.000
_cell.length_b   1.000
_cell.length_c   1.000
_cell.angle_alpha   90.00
_cell.angle_beta   90.00
_cell.angle_gamma   90.00
#
_symmetry.space_group_name_H-M   'P 1'
#
loop_
_entity.id
_entity.type
_entity.pdbx_description
1 polymer ?
#
loop_
_entity_poly.entity_id
_entity_poly.type
_entity_poly.pdbx_seq_one_letter_code
_entity_poly.pdbx_strand_id
1 'polypeptide(L)'
;MLASPEAARFVLVTHSHLFKPTYPKSKEKLIGSSALFFHQGHYHTRIRKLVQTSLSPESIKKLIPDIEIQVISSLESWVSSGHIVNAFQEMKKFSFNIGILSVFGNLEGNYRDKLKENYSIVEKGYNSFPTRIPGTAYSKALLMEQMSIYEANEGGKMPLTWNQTRNMPITHRVSPKPNTFMPFGNGVHSCPGNELAKLNMLILIHHLVTKFR
;
A
#
# COMPACT_ATOMS: atom_id res chain seq x y z
N MET A 1 0.49 17.48 16.47
CA MET A 1 -0.21 17.38 15.17
C MET A 1 -0.04 18.70 14.44
N LEU A 2 0.25 18.69 13.14
CA LEU A 2 0.17 19.90 12.31
C LEU A 2 -1.27 20.02 11.83
N ALA A 3 -1.92 21.15 12.09
CA ALA A 3 -3.33 21.34 11.75
C ALA A 3 -3.58 22.55 10.83
N SER A 4 -2.54 23.33 10.50
CA SER A 4 -2.66 24.47 9.58
C SER A 4 -1.97 24.20 8.23
N PRO A 5 -2.47 24.77 7.12
CA PRO A 5 -1.83 24.70 5.81
C PRO A 5 -0.40 25.25 5.82
N GLU A 6 -0.13 26.31 6.57
CA GLU A 6 1.18 26.95 6.69
C GLU A 6 2.17 26.00 7.36
N ALA A 7 1.76 25.34 8.44
CA ALA A 7 2.58 24.38 9.15
C ALA A 7 2.84 23.13 8.30
N ALA A 8 1.83 22.64 7.57
CA ALA A 8 1.99 21.53 6.63
C ALA A 8 2.97 21.90 5.51
N ARG A 9 2.85 23.10 4.90
CA ARG A 9 3.76 23.59 3.86
C ARG A 9 5.18 23.80 4.40
N PHE A 10 5.33 24.27 5.63
CA PHE A 10 6.62 24.42 6.27
C PHE A 10 7.34 23.07 6.36
N VAL A 11 6.66 22.05 6.87
CA VAL A 11 7.24 20.71 7.11
C VAL A 11 7.40 19.89 5.84
N LEU A 12 6.45 19.95 4.91
CA LEU A 12 6.41 19.07 3.73
C LEU A 12 7.06 19.66 2.48
N VAL A 13 7.25 20.99 2.43
CA VAL A 13 7.72 21.66 1.21
C VAL A 13 8.92 22.53 1.53
N THR A 14 8.73 23.55 2.35
CA THR A 14 9.71 24.65 2.54
C THR A 14 10.98 24.17 3.25
N HIS A 15 10.82 23.41 4.33
CA HIS A 15 11.91 22.89 5.15
C HIS A 15 11.91 21.36 5.20
N SER A 16 11.44 20.70 4.13
CA SER A 16 11.30 19.24 4.06
C SER A 16 12.58 18.47 4.39
N HIS A 17 13.74 19.02 4.05
CA HIS A 17 15.06 18.45 4.37
C HIS A 17 15.37 18.41 5.88
N LEU A 18 14.70 19.22 6.71
CA LEU A 18 14.84 19.20 8.16
C LEU A 18 13.99 18.09 8.83
N PHE A 19 13.07 17.48 8.10
CA PHE A 19 12.12 16.51 8.63
C PHE A 19 12.32 15.12 8.03
N LYS A 20 12.53 14.13 8.89
CA LYS A 20 12.62 12.72 8.47
C LYS A 20 11.31 11.97 8.69
N PRO A 21 10.75 11.32 7.67
CA PRO A 21 9.66 10.38 7.81
C PRO A 21 10.03 9.35 8.87
N THR A 22 9.18 9.17 9.88
CA THR A 22 9.38 8.12 10.86
C THR A 22 8.06 7.38 11.05
N TYR A 23 8.18 6.06 11.12
CA TYR A 23 7.06 5.15 11.23
C TYR A 23 7.30 4.20 12.43
N PRO A 24 6.24 3.60 12.98
CA PRO A 24 6.39 2.55 13.98
C PRO A 24 7.27 1.40 13.42
N LYS A 25 8.20 0.83 14.22
CA LYS A 25 9.00 -0.32 13.73
C LYS A 25 8.15 -1.53 13.38
N SER A 26 6.92 -1.67 13.89
CA SER A 26 6.01 -2.70 13.37
C SER A 26 5.77 -2.57 11.88
N LYS A 27 5.59 -1.34 11.41
CA LYS A 27 5.36 -1.04 10.00
C LYS A 27 6.62 -1.24 9.18
N GLU A 28 7.78 -0.83 9.70
CA GLU A 28 9.06 -1.07 9.06
C GLU A 28 9.37 -2.57 8.91
N LYS A 29 9.05 -3.37 9.94
CA LYS A 29 9.24 -4.82 9.91
C LYS A 29 8.31 -5.52 8.93
N LEU A 30 7.00 -5.22 8.99
CA LEU A 30 6.01 -5.92 8.17
C LEU A 30 6.04 -5.51 6.70
N ILE A 31 6.43 -4.28 6.37
CA ILE A 31 6.52 -3.82 4.97
C ILE A 31 7.94 -4.03 4.41
N GLY A 32 8.95 -4.07 5.28
CA GLY A 32 10.34 -4.26 4.92
C GLY A 32 11.13 -2.94 4.93
N SER A 33 12.35 -2.99 5.46
CA SER A 33 13.23 -1.82 5.63
C SER A 33 13.61 -1.13 4.33
N SER A 34 13.45 -1.77 3.18
CA SER A 34 13.75 -1.22 1.84
C SER A 34 12.59 -0.44 1.22
N ALA A 35 11.43 -0.36 1.89
CA ALA A 35 10.27 0.31 1.33
C ALA A 35 10.54 1.81 1.14
N LEU A 36 10.11 2.34 -0.02
CA LEU A 36 10.42 3.70 -0.49
C LEU A 36 10.24 4.78 0.59
N PHE A 37 9.13 4.73 1.32
CA PHE A 37 8.74 5.78 2.27
C PHE A 37 9.53 5.76 3.59
N PHE A 38 10.41 4.78 3.84
CA PHE A 38 11.33 4.78 4.98
C PHE A 38 12.66 5.52 4.70
N HIS A 39 12.90 5.90 3.45
CA HIS A 39 14.18 6.45 3.02
C HIS A 39 14.09 7.92 2.61
N GLN A 40 15.25 8.58 2.63
CA GLN A 40 15.47 9.90 2.04
C GLN A 40 16.81 9.94 1.29
N GLY A 41 17.10 11.06 0.61
CA GLY A 41 18.35 11.24 -0.14
C GLY A 41 18.44 10.36 -1.38
N HIS A 42 19.67 10.01 -1.79
CA HIS A 42 19.94 9.36 -3.08
C HIS A 42 19.21 8.03 -3.27
N TYR A 43 19.13 7.18 -2.25
CA TYR A 43 18.42 5.91 -2.34
C TYR A 43 16.92 6.13 -2.61
N HIS A 44 16.28 7.00 -1.84
CA HIS A 44 14.89 7.38 -2.05
C HIS A 44 14.65 7.95 -3.44
N THR A 45 15.48 8.90 -3.89
CA THR A 45 15.37 9.50 -5.22
C THR A 45 15.49 8.46 -6.33
N ARG A 46 16.42 7.52 -6.21
CA ARG A 46 16.59 6.42 -7.18
C ARG A 46 15.37 5.53 -7.26
N ILE A 47 14.90 5.00 -6.13
CA ILE A 47 13.74 4.09 -6.10
C ILE A 47 12.47 4.83 -6.54
N ARG A 48 12.28 6.07 -6.08
CA ARG A 48 11.15 6.92 -6.48
C ARG A 48 11.10 7.12 -7.99
N LYS A 49 12.24 7.41 -8.63
CA LYS A 49 12.30 7.58 -10.09
C LYS A 49 11.86 6.30 -10.81
N LEU A 50 12.28 5.13 -10.35
CA LEU A 50 11.85 3.84 -10.93
C LEU A 50 10.33 3.66 -10.80
N VAL A 51 9.78 3.86 -9.60
CA VAL A 51 8.33 3.72 -9.35
C VAL A 51 7.50 4.75 -10.13
N GLN A 52 7.96 6.00 -10.20
CA GLN A 52 7.25 7.06 -10.91
C GLN A 52 7.20 6.83 -12.42
N THR A 53 8.25 6.25 -13.02
CA THR A 53 8.23 5.91 -14.46
C THR A 53 7.12 4.89 -14.78
N SER A 54 6.94 3.89 -13.93
CA SER A 54 5.87 2.88 -14.08
C SER A 54 4.46 3.48 -13.96
N LEU A 55 4.33 4.63 -13.29
CA LEU A 55 3.08 5.34 -13.04
C LEU A 55 3.03 6.70 -13.77
N SER A 56 3.83 6.88 -14.81
CA SER A 56 3.81 8.11 -15.62
C SER A 56 2.50 8.24 -16.38
N PRO A 57 2.09 9.46 -16.78
CA PRO A 57 0.90 9.68 -17.60
C PRO A 57 0.82 8.77 -18.83
N GLU A 58 1.94 8.56 -19.52
CA GLU A 58 2.04 7.70 -20.72
C GLU A 58 1.83 6.22 -20.38
N SER A 59 2.32 5.78 -19.22
CA SER A 59 2.16 4.40 -18.74
C SER A 59 0.72 4.15 -18.28
N ILE A 60 0.14 5.04 -17.46
CA ILE A 60 -1.23 4.88 -16.95
C ILE A 60 -2.29 5.04 -18.06
N LYS A 61 -2.01 5.82 -19.11
CA LYS A 61 -2.90 5.94 -20.27
C LYS A 61 -3.18 4.59 -20.94
N LYS A 62 -2.21 3.68 -20.92
CA LYS A 62 -2.37 2.33 -21.49
C LYS A 62 -3.31 1.45 -20.67
N LEU A 63 -3.49 1.76 -19.37
CA LEU A 63 -4.37 1.02 -18.46
C LEU A 63 -5.83 1.47 -18.56
N ILE A 64 -6.14 2.55 -19.28
CA ILE A 64 -7.49 3.11 -19.37
C ILE A 64 -8.54 2.05 -19.75
N PRO A 65 -8.34 1.22 -20.79
CA PRO A 65 -9.35 0.22 -21.17
C PRO A 65 -9.63 -0.79 -20.05
N ASP A 66 -8.60 -1.30 -19.39
CA ASP A 66 -8.75 -2.27 -18.29
C ASP A 66 -9.40 -1.62 -17.05
N ILE A 67 -9.02 -0.39 -16.73
CA ILE A 67 -9.62 0.40 -15.64
C ILE A 67 -11.11 0.64 -15.92
N GLU A 68 -11.45 1.02 -17.15
CA GLU A 68 -12.82 1.29 -17.56
C GLU A 68 -13.71 0.04 -17.49
N ILE A 69 -13.21 -1.11 -17.95
CA ILE A 69 -13.90 -2.40 -17.80
C ILE A 69 -14.18 -2.70 -16.32
N GLN A 70 -13.17 -2.48 -15.45
CA GLN A 70 -13.32 -2.74 -14.03
C GLN A 70 -14.29 -1.76 -13.33
N VAL A 71 -14.31 -0.49 -13.76
CA VAL A 71 -15.27 0.52 -13.30
C VAL A 71 -16.69 0.09 -13.65
N ILE A 72 -16.94 -0.22 -14.93
CA ILE A 72 -18.28 -0.59 -15.42
C ILE A 72 -18.76 -1.84 -14.69
N SER A 73 -17.93 -2.89 -14.63
CA SER A 73 -18.26 -4.12 -13.93
C SER A 73 -18.57 -3.90 -12.44
N SER A 74 -17.82 -3.02 -11.76
CA SER A 74 -18.08 -2.69 -10.37
C SER A 74 -19.42 -1.97 -10.20
N LEU A 75 -19.69 -0.95 -11.01
CA LEU A 75 -20.96 -0.21 -11.00
C LEU A 75 -22.17 -1.11 -11.29
N GLU A 76 -22.09 -1.94 -12.32
CA GLU A 76 -23.13 -2.91 -12.67
C GLU A 76 -23.37 -3.90 -11.52
N SER A 77 -22.32 -4.36 -10.84
CA SER A 77 -22.45 -5.26 -9.69
C SER A 77 -23.13 -4.60 -8.50
N TRP A 78 -22.86 -3.31 -8.27
CA TRP A 78 -23.48 -2.55 -7.19
C TRP A 78 -24.97 -2.34 -7.44
N VAL A 79 -25.34 -2.01 -8.68
CA VAL A 79 -26.75 -1.83 -9.06
C VAL A 79 -27.51 -3.15 -9.04
N SER A 80 -26.93 -4.20 -9.63
CA SER A 80 -27.53 -5.53 -9.68
C SER A 80 -27.68 -6.17 -8.30
N SER A 81 -26.95 -5.70 -7.29
CA SER A 81 -27.07 -6.19 -5.92
C SER A 81 -28.48 -5.97 -5.35
N GLY A 82 -29.20 -4.93 -5.78
CA GLY A 82 -30.53 -4.59 -5.26
C GLY A 82 -30.57 -4.15 -3.79
N HIS A 83 -29.42 -3.99 -3.13
CA HIS A 83 -29.29 -3.63 -1.72
C HIS A 83 -28.44 -2.37 -1.53
N ILE A 84 -28.54 -1.76 -0.35
CA ILE A 84 -27.68 -0.63 0.03
C ILE A 84 -26.23 -1.12 0.10
N VAL A 85 -25.36 -0.55 -0.73
CA VAL A 85 -23.93 -0.85 -0.76
C VAL A 85 -23.16 0.04 0.20
N ASN A 86 -22.14 -0.53 0.85
CA ASN A 86 -21.20 0.25 1.65
C ASN A 86 -20.11 0.83 0.74
N ALA A 87 -20.26 2.12 0.39
CA ALA A 87 -19.34 2.81 -0.51
C ALA A 87 -17.87 2.69 -0.08
N PHE A 88 -17.57 2.74 1.22
CA PHE A 88 -16.19 2.61 1.69
C PHE A 88 -15.59 1.22 1.41
N GLN A 89 -16.35 0.15 1.69
CA GLN A 89 -15.88 -1.22 1.44
C GLN A 89 -15.72 -1.50 -0.06
N GLU A 90 -16.67 -1.06 -0.86
CA GLU A 90 -16.63 -1.25 -2.31
C GLU A 90 -15.50 -0.43 -2.95
N MET A 91 -15.32 0.82 -2.55
CA MET A 91 -14.19 1.64 -3.02
C MET A 91 -12.84 1.10 -2.57
N LYS A 92 -12.74 0.52 -1.37
CA LYS A 92 -11.52 -0.17 -0.90
C LYS A 92 -11.21 -1.38 -1.77
N LYS A 93 -12.20 -2.22 -2.07
CA LYS A 93 -12.06 -3.39 -2.97
C LYS A 93 -11.68 -2.97 -4.38
N PHE A 94 -12.37 -1.98 -4.93
CA PHE A 94 -12.12 -1.43 -6.26
C PHE A 94 -10.71 -0.84 -6.39
N SER A 95 -10.30 0.03 -5.46
CA SER A 95 -8.97 0.64 -5.47
C SER A 95 -7.85 -0.38 -5.33
N PHE A 96 -8.08 -1.44 -4.54
CA PHE A 96 -7.12 -2.54 -4.41
C PHE A 96 -6.92 -3.29 -5.74
N ASN A 97 -8.01 -3.58 -6.45
CA ASN A 97 -7.93 -4.26 -7.73
C ASN A 97 -7.19 -3.43 -8.79
N ILE A 98 -7.46 -2.13 -8.86
CA ILE A 98 -6.75 -1.20 -9.76
C ILE A 98 -5.26 -1.11 -9.36
N GLY A 99 -4.96 -1.14 -8.06
CA GLY A 99 -3.60 -1.23 -7.56
C GLY A 99 -2.89 -2.50 -8.07
N ILE A 100 -3.52 -3.66 -7.99
CA ILE A 100 -2.97 -4.92 -8.53
C ILE A 100 -2.76 -4.81 -10.04
N LEU A 101 -3.76 -4.34 -10.79
CA LEU A 101 -3.67 -4.15 -12.23
C LEU A 101 -2.48 -3.25 -12.60
N SER A 102 -2.28 -2.16 -11.86
CA SER A 102 -1.19 -1.22 -12.14
C SER A 102 0.21 -1.77 -11.89
N VAL A 103 0.36 -2.71 -10.95
CA VAL A 103 1.66 -3.27 -10.55
C VAL A 103 1.97 -4.58 -11.27
N PHE A 104 0.97 -5.44 -11.41
CA PHE A 104 1.13 -6.81 -11.89
C PHE A 104 0.42 -7.09 -13.21
N GLY A 105 -0.35 -6.13 -13.74
CA GLY A 105 -1.23 -6.37 -14.88
C GLY A 105 -2.39 -7.31 -14.54
N ASN A 106 -2.84 -8.04 -15.54
CA ASN A 106 -3.92 -9.02 -15.39
C ASN A 106 -3.40 -10.31 -14.74
N LEU A 107 -3.60 -10.43 -13.43
CA LEU A 107 -3.39 -11.67 -12.68
C LEU A 107 -4.62 -12.58 -12.76
N GLU A 108 -4.38 -13.90 -12.78
CA GLU A 108 -5.45 -14.89 -12.61
C GLU A 108 -6.20 -14.68 -11.28
N GLY A 109 -7.48 -15.05 -11.26
CA GLY A 109 -8.37 -14.80 -10.12
C GLY A 109 -7.87 -15.39 -8.81
N ASN A 110 -7.37 -16.62 -8.83
CA ASN A 110 -6.82 -17.32 -7.67
C ASN A 110 -5.63 -16.57 -7.02
N TYR A 111 -4.69 -16.06 -7.82
CA TYR A 111 -3.53 -15.31 -7.33
C TYR A 111 -3.95 -13.93 -6.84
N ARG A 112 -4.88 -13.28 -7.54
CA ARG A 112 -5.43 -11.98 -7.11
C ARG A 112 -6.13 -12.08 -5.76
N ASP A 113 -6.92 -13.12 -5.55
CA ASP A 113 -7.66 -13.33 -4.29
C ASP A 113 -6.71 -13.67 -3.13
N LYS A 114 -5.71 -14.53 -3.37
CA LYS A 114 -4.64 -14.80 -2.39
C LYS A 114 -3.87 -13.53 -2.05
N LEU A 115 -3.50 -12.72 -3.04
CA LEU A 115 -2.79 -11.46 -2.80
C LEU A 115 -3.64 -10.48 -1.97
N LYS A 116 -4.95 -10.42 -2.23
CA LYS A 116 -5.90 -9.63 -1.46
C LYS A 116 -5.99 -10.08 0.00
N GLU A 117 -6.08 -11.38 0.23
CA GLU A 117 -6.10 -11.95 1.58
C GLU A 117 -4.81 -11.63 2.33
N ASN A 118 -3.66 -11.91 1.71
CA ASN A 118 -2.34 -11.65 2.29
C ASN A 118 -2.17 -10.17 2.62
N TYR A 119 -2.54 -9.28 1.69
CA TYR A 119 -2.44 -7.84 1.91
C TYR A 119 -3.34 -7.36 3.04
N SER A 120 -4.57 -7.87 3.14
CA SER A 120 -5.51 -7.54 4.24
C SER A 120 -4.95 -7.91 5.61
N ILE A 121 -4.24 -9.04 5.70
CA ILE A 121 -3.59 -9.48 6.94
C ILE A 121 -2.42 -8.55 7.29
N VAL A 122 -1.57 -8.22 6.32
CA VAL A 122 -0.44 -7.30 6.51
C VAL A 122 -0.90 -5.89 6.88
N GLU A 123 -1.94 -5.37 6.20
CA GLU A 123 -2.55 -4.06 6.46
C GLU A 123 -3.05 -3.94 7.91
N LYS A 124 -3.82 -4.93 8.37
CA LYS A 124 -4.30 -4.99 9.74
C LYS A 124 -3.14 -5.13 10.73
N GLY A 125 -2.11 -5.91 10.37
CA GLY A 125 -0.92 -6.12 11.17
C GLY A 125 -0.16 -4.83 11.44
N TYR A 126 0.26 -4.11 10.38
CA TYR A 126 1.12 -2.94 10.56
C TYR A 126 0.41 -1.70 11.13
N ASN A 127 -0.92 -1.63 11.00
CA ASN A 127 -1.74 -0.57 11.60
C ASN A 127 -2.19 -0.90 13.03
N SER A 128 -1.88 -2.10 13.55
CA SER A 128 -2.18 -2.48 14.93
C SER A 128 -1.03 -2.20 15.89
N PHE A 129 -1.32 -2.27 17.20
CA PHE A 129 -0.29 -2.15 18.23
C PHE A 129 0.72 -3.33 18.11
N PRO A 130 2.04 -3.09 18.22
CA PRO A 130 3.10 -4.05 17.90
C PRO A 130 3.30 -5.16 18.97
N THR A 131 2.21 -5.76 19.48
CA THR A 131 2.24 -6.82 20.49
C THR A 131 2.30 -8.20 19.87
N ARG A 132 3.25 -9.02 20.32
CA ARG A 132 3.37 -10.44 19.94
C ARG A 132 2.58 -11.34 20.89
N ILE A 133 1.31 -11.00 21.09
CA ILE A 133 0.40 -11.83 21.86
C ILE A 133 -0.39 -12.66 20.85
N PRO A 134 -0.43 -14.00 20.97
CA PRO A 134 -1.24 -14.86 20.11
C PRO A 134 -2.68 -14.33 20.00
N GLY A 135 -3.24 -14.35 18.79
CA GLY A 135 -4.58 -13.81 18.51
C GLY A 135 -4.62 -12.32 18.14
N THR A 136 -3.55 -11.54 18.36
CA THR A 136 -3.49 -10.14 17.90
C THR A 136 -3.26 -10.04 16.39
N ALA A 137 -3.72 -8.95 15.77
CA ALA A 137 -3.51 -8.68 14.34
C ALA A 137 -2.02 -8.63 13.96
N TYR A 138 -1.19 -8.02 14.80
CA TYR A 138 0.27 -8.00 14.62
C TYR A 138 0.87 -9.41 14.66
N SER A 139 0.52 -10.23 15.66
CA SER A 139 1.00 -11.61 15.75
C SER A 139 0.54 -12.46 14.57
N LYS A 140 -0.69 -12.27 14.08
CA LYS A 140 -1.20 -12.99 12.91
C LYS A 140 -0.42 -12.65 11.64
N ALA A 141 -0.12 -11.38 11.41
CA ALA A 141 0.69 -10.95 10.27
C ALA A 141 2.12 -11.52 10.32
N LEU A 142 2.73 -11.54 11.50
CA LEU A 142 4.05 -12.15 11.71
C LEU A 142 4.04 -13.66 11.45
N LEU A 143 3.04 -14.38 11.95
CA LEU A 143 2.93 -15.83 11.74
C LEU A 143 2.75 -16.17 10.26
N MET A 144 1.99 -15.36 9.52
CA MET A 144 1.80 -15.55 8.09
C MET A 144 3.11 -15.42 7.31
N GLU A 145 3.91 -14.39 7.62
CA GLU A 145 5.25 -14.22 7.06
C GLU A 145 6.13 -15.44 7.37
N GLN A 146 6.14 -15.91 8.62
CA GLN A 146 6.94 -17.09 9.02
C GLN A 146 6.45 -18.39 8.37
N MET A 147 5.14 -18.55 8.17
CA MET A 147 4.58 -19.73 7.51
C MET A 147 4.99 -19.80 6.04
N SER A 148 5.07 -18.65 5.35
CA SER A 148 5.56 -18.61 3.97
C SER A 148 7.01 -19.09 3.85
N ILE A 149 7.85 -18.79 4.84
CA ILE A 149 9.24 -19.28 4.91
C ILE A 149 9.25 -20.80 5.19
N TYR A 150 8.39 -21.28 6.09
CA TYR A 150 8.26 -22.69 6.41
C TYR A 150 7.85 -23.52 5.20
N GLU A 151 6.85 -23.05 4.44
CA GLU A 151 6.39 -23.67 3.20
C GLU A 151 7.47 -23.66 2.12
N ALA A 152 8.17 -22.51 1.95
CA ALA A 152 9.30 -22.40 1.01
C ALA A 152 10.46 -23.35 1.35
N ASN A 153 10.57 -23.78 2.61
CA ASN A 153 11.55 -24.75 3.08
C ASN A 153 10.99 -26.18 3.13
N GLU A 154 10.01 -26.49 2.27
CA GLU A 154 9.36 -27.80 2.14
C GLU A 154 8.76 -28.32 3.47
N GLY A 155 8.19 -27.43 4.26
CA GLY A 155 7.68 -27.77 5.58
C GLY A 155 8.79 -28.08 6.59
N GLY A 156 9.90 -27.35 6.49
CA GLY A 156 11.05 -27.48 7.40
C GLY A 156 12.04 -28.59 7.06
N LYS A 157 11.90 -29.26 5.90
CA LYS A 157 12.89 -30.24 5.42
C LYS A 157 14.19 -29.58 4.97
N MET A 158 14.12 -28.34 4.47
CA MET A 158 15.30 -27.55 4.14
C MET A 158 15.71 -26.63 5.30
N PRO A 159 17.02 -26.44 5.55
CA PRO A 159 17.48 -25.53 6.59
C PRO A 159 17.17 -24.07 6.23
N LEU A 160 16.97 -23.24 7.27
CA LEU A 160 16.83 -21.80 7.07
C LEU A 160 18.11 -21.21 6.47
N THR A 161 17.95 -20.45 5.39
CA THR A 161 19.04 -19.67 4.82
C THR A 161 19.36 -18.46 5.68
N TRP A 162 20.59 -17.96 5.59
CA TRP A 162 20.99 -16.73 6.27
C TRP A 162 20.15 -15.50 5.88
N ASN A 163 19.70 -15.43 4.63
CA ASN A 163 18.81 -14.35 4.18
C ASN A 163 17.43 -14.45 4.83
N GLN A 164 16.89 -15.66 5.02
CA GLN A 164 15.62 -15.87 5.72
C GLN A 164 15.74 -15.45 7.19
N THR A 165 16.79 -15.89 7.91
CA THR A 165 16.95 -15.60 9.34
C THR A 165 17.25 -14.13 9.63
N ARG A 166 18.09 -13.46 8.82
CA ARG A 166 18.43 -12.05 8.98
C ARG A 166 17.21 -11.13 8.90
N ASN A 167 16.23 -11.47 8.06
CA ASN A 167 15.04 -10.66 7.86
C ASN A 167 13.93 -10.97 8.86
N MET A 168 14.08 -11.99 9.71
CA MET A 168 13.09 -12.31 10.72
C MET A 168 12.99 -11.19 11.77
N PRO A 169 11.78 -10.75 12.14
CA PRO A 169 11.57 -9.53 12.93
C PRO A 169 12.03 -9.60 14.41
N ILE A 170 12.75 -10.64 14.83
CA ILE A 170 13.26 -10.81 16.21
C ILE A 170 14.42 -9.84 16.45
N THR A 171 14.10 -8.74 17.11
CA THR A 171 14.95 -7.75 17.83
C THR A 171 14.58 -6.32 17.47
N HIS A 172 14.79 -5.42 18.43
CA HIS A 172 14.42 -4.00 18.48
C HIS A 172 13.06 -3.65 19.09
N ARG A 173 13.14 -3.17 20.34
CA ARG A 173 12.21 -2.21 20.94
C ARG A 173 12.29 -0.87 20.19
N VAL A 174 11.24 -0.05 20.25
CA VAL A 174 11.28 1.32 19.71
C VAL A 174 10.32 2.25 20.43
N SER A 175 10.90 3.36 20.86
CA SER A 175 10.20 4.62 21.07
C SER A 175 10.43 5.51 19.84
N PRO A 176 9.43 6.28 19.39
CA PRO A 176 9.62 7.27 18.32
C PRO A 176 10.72 8.26 18.67
N LYS A 177 11.53 8.70 17.69
CA LYS A 177 12.51 9.77 17.90
C LYS A 177 11.80 11.14 17.93
N PRO A 178 12.28 12.10 18.74
CA PRO A 178 11.81 13.49 18.67
C PRO A 178 11.88 14.04 17.24
N ASN A 179 10.94 14.92 16.86
CA ASN A 179 10.83 15.55 15.52
C ASN A 179 10.36 14.62 14.37
N THR A 180 9.55 13.63 14.69
CA THR A 180 8.90 12.70 13.73
C THR A 180 7.66 13.33 13.07
N PHE A 181 7.50 13.17 11.75
CA PHE A 181 6.31 13.61 11.00
C PHE A 181 5.84 12.54 9.98
N MET A 182 4.59 12.67 9.50
CA MET A 182 3.94 11.75 8.55
C MET A 182 4.05 12.26 7.09
N PRO A 183 4.62 11.52 6.13
CA PRO A 183 5.25 12.12 4.97
C PRO A 183 4.36 12.27 3.73
N PHE A 184 3.05 12.46 3.90
CA PHE A 184 2.17 12.70 2.74
C PHE A 184 2.06 14.20 2.48
N GLY A 185 2.49 14.63 1.29
CA GLY A 185 2.56 16.05 0.94
C GLY A 185 2.82 16.29 -0.54
N ASN A 186 3.42 17.44 -0.86
CA ASN A 186 3.78 17.80 -2.24
C ASN A 186 5.27 17.51 -2.53
N GLY A 187 5.70 17.61 -3.80
CA GLY A 187 7.10 17.44 -4.19
C GLY A 187 7.63 16.01 -3.98
N VAL A 188 8.77 15.86 -3.30
CA VAL A 188 9.38 14.55 -3.01
C VAL A 188 8.51 13.66 -2.10
N HIS A 189 7.53 14.27 -1.42
CA HIS A 189 6.56 13.62 -0.53
C HIS A 189 5.22 13.31 -1.21
N SER A 190 5.05 13.61 -2.50
CA SER A 190 3.83 13.27 -3.22
C SER A 190 3.72 11.76 -3.45
N CYS A 191 2.49 11.23 -3.40
CA CYS A 191 2.23 9.83 -3.72
C CYS A 191 2.56 9.57 -5.20
N PRO A 192 3.43 8.58 -5.52
CA PRO A 192 3.69 8.22 -6.91
C PRO A 192 2.43 7.78 -7.68
N GLY A 193 1.44 7.20 -6.99
CA GLY A 193 0.17 6.76 -7.57
C GLY A 193 -0.92 7.82 -7.67
N ASN A 194 -0.61 9.11 -7.42
CA ASN A 194 -1.62 10.17 -7.42
C ASN A 194 -2.33 10.33 -8.77
N GLU A 195 -1.58 10.30 -9.88
CA GLU A 195 -2.18 10.44 -11.21
C GLU A 195 -3.04 9.24 -11.60
N LEU A 196 -2.63 8.02 -11.21
CA LEU A 196 -3.46 6.83 -11.34
C LEU A 196 -4.77 6.95 -10.54
N ALA A 197 -4.70 7.43 -9.30
CA ALA A 197 -5.88 7.62 -8.45
C ALA A 197 -6.85 8.65 -9.05
N LYS A 198 -6.35 9.77 -9.57
CA LYS A 198 -7.17 10.77 -10.27
C LYS A 198 -7.83 10.20 -11.51
N LEU A 199 -7.07 9.52 -12.37
CA LEU A 199 -7.59 8.87 -13.59
C LEU A 199 -8.71 7.88 -13.25
N ASN A 200 -8.47 7.04 -12.24
CA ASN A 200 -9.43 6.05 -11.76
C ASN A 200 -10.74 6.71 -11.30
N MET A 201 -10.65 7.76 -10.48
CA MET A 201 -11.82 8.50 -10.00
C MET A 201 -12.57 9.22 -11.14
N LEU A 202 -11.85 9.78 -12.11
CA LEU A 202 -12.47 10.43 -13.27
C LEU A 202 -13.30 9.46 -14.10
N ILE A 203 -12.76 8.27 -14.40
CA ILE A 203 -13.48 7.23 -15.17
C ILE A 203 -14.70 6.73 -14.38
N LEU A 204 -14.54 6.49 -13.07
CA LEU A 204 -15.64 6.10 -12.19
C LEU A 204 -16.78 7.12 -12.20
N ILE A 205 -16.46 8.40 -11.95
CA ILE A 205 -17.45 9.48 -11.90
C ILE A 205 -18.12 9.66 -13.27
N HIS A 206 -17.35 9.58 -14.37
CA HIS A 206 -17.89 9.67 -15.73
C HIS A 206 -18.99 8.63 -15.97
N HIS A 207 -18.70 7.34 -15.72
CA HIS A 207 -19.69 6.27 -15.94
C HIS A 207 -20.84 6.33 -14.93
N LEU A 208 -20.56 6.68 -13.67
CA LEU A 208 -21.60 6.86 -12.66
C LEU A 208 -22.63 7.92 -13.08
N VAL A 209 -22.17 9.09 -13.55
CA VAL A 209 -23.05 10.22 -13.90
C VAL A 209 -23.71 10.06 -15.26
N THR A 210 -23.10 9.34 -16.20
CA THR A 210 -23.63 9.19 -17.57
C THR A 210 -24.55 8.00 -17.75
N LYS A 211 -24.36 6.91 -16.99
CA LYS A 211 -25.11 5.65 -17.17
C LYS A 211 -26.12 5.34 -16.07
N PHE A 212 -26.00 5.94 -14.89
CA PHE A 212 -26.78 5.58 -13.70
C PHE A 212 -27.56 6.77 -13.13
N ARG A 213 -28.23 7.54 -14.00
CA ARG A 213 -29.16 8.61 -13.63
C ARG A 213 -30.58 8.09 -13.42
#